data_AF-A0A2H9MVI7-F1
#
_entry.id   AF-A0A2H9MVI7-F1
#
_cell.length_a   1.000
_cell.length_b   1.000
_cell.length_c   1.000
_cell.angle_alpha   90.00
_cell.angle_beta   90.00
_cell.angle_gamma   90.00
#
_symmetry.space_group_name_H-M   'P 1'
#
loop_
_entity.id
_entity.type
_entity.pdbx_description
1 polymer ?
#
loop_
_entity_poly.entity_id
_entity_poly.type
_entity_poly.pdbx_seq_one_letter_code
_entity_poly.pdbx_strand_id
1 'polypeptide(L)' 'SVIVPLLIATYMYTIGYDFQNAFFDGVSAITTTGQGAGTVSAALSPTMTIIFGFLMILGRIEIILLVYMFIPKLMN' A
#
# COMPACT_ATOMS: atom_id res chain seq x y z
N SER A 1 5.90 4.97 1.97
CA SER A 1 7.08 4.07 2.03
C SER A 1 7.02 3.01 0.95
N VAL A 2 7.91 3.06 -0.05
CA VAL A 2 7.94 2.11 -1.21
C VAL A 2 8.37 0.68 -0.81
N ILE A 3 9.06 0.55 0.32
CA ILE A 3 9.58 -0.73 0.82
C ILE A 3 8.46 -1.72 1.15
N VAL A 4 7.36 -1.25 1.73
CA VAL A 4 6.25 -2.13 2.16
C VAL A 4 5.49 -2.73 0.97
N PRO A 5 5.08 -1.95 -0.06
CA PRO A 5 4.54 -2.49 -1.30
C PRO A 5 5.49 -3.48 -1.99
N LEU A 6 6.80 -3.23 -1.96
CA LEU A 6 7.79 -4.10 -2.58
C LEU A 6 7.86 -5.48 -1.89
N LEU A 7 7.79 -5.51 -0.56
CA LEU A 7 7.80 -6.74 0.22
C LEU A 7 6.54 -7.58 -0.06
N ILE A 8 5.38 -6.92 -0.14
CA ILE A 8 4.10 -7.58 -0.43
C ILE A 8 4.06 -8.09 -1.87
N ALA A 9 4.54 -7.30 -2.84
CA ALA A 9 4.63 -7.73 -4.23
C ALA A 9 5.52 -8.97 -4.40
N THR A 10 6.65 -9.02 -3.69
CA THR A 10 7.55 -10.17 -3.71
C THR A 10 6.88 -11.40 -3.11
N TYR A 11 6.18 -11.26 -1.99
CA TYR A 11 5.40 -12.36 -1.39
C TYR A 11 4.28 -12.84 -2.33
N MET A 12 3.51 -11.91 -2.91
CA MET A 12 2.43 -12.22 -3.85
C MET A 12 2.93 -12.91 -5.12
N TYR A 13 4.14 -12.57 -5.57
CA TYR A 13 4.79 -13.27 -6.67
C TYR A 13 5.10 -14.75 -6.33
N THR A 14 5.51 -15.05 -5.10
CA THR A 14 5.78 -16.45 -4.68
C THR A 14 4.52 -17.33 -4.64
N ILE A 15 3.35 -16.73 -4.47
CA ILE A 15 2.05 -17.43 -4.46
C ILE A 15 1.35 -17.38 -5.84
N GLY A 16 2.05 -16.90 -6.88
CA GLY A 16 1.61 -17.00 -8.28
C GLY A 16 0.88 -15.78 -8.84
N TYR A 17 0.83 -14.65 -8.12
CA TYR A 17 0.31 -13.41 -8.67
C TYR A 17 1.36 -12.66 -9.51
N ASP A 18 0.87 -11.84 -10.45
CA ASP A 18 1.74 -10.96 -11.21
C ASP A 18 2.38 -9.90 -10.30
N PHE A 19 3.71 -9.76 -10.39
CA PHE A 19 4.47 -8.84 -9.55
C PHE A 19 4.10 -7.38 -9.80
N GLN A 20 3.90 -7.00 -11.07
CA GLN A 20 3.63 -5.61 -11.44
C GLN A 20 2.26 -5.17 -10.93
N ASN A 21 1.24 -6.02 -11.07
CA ASN A 21 -0.08 -5.77 -10.52
C ASN A 21 -0.06 -5.77 -8.99
N ALA A 22 0.63 -6.72 -8.35
CA ALA A 22 0.74 -6.76 -6.88
C ALA A 22 1.44 -5.52 -6.30
N PHE A 23 2.50 -5.06 -6.97
CA PHE A 23 3.20 -3.84 -6.60
C PHE A 23 2.32 -2.61 -6.78
N PHE A 24 1.61 -2.51 -7.89
CA PHE A 24 0.66 -1.42 -8.14
C PHE A 24 -0.43 -1.38 -7.07
N ASP A 25 -1.02 -2.52 -6.73
CA ASP A 25 -2.04 -2.63 -5.68
C ASP A 25 -1.49 -2.25 -4.30
N GLY A 26 -0.26 -2.66 -3.99
CA GLY A 26 0.42 -2.31 -2.74
C GLY A 26 0.67 -0.80 -2.63
N VAL A 27 1.11 -0.17 -3.73
CA VAL A 27 1.30 1.29 -3.79
C VAL A 27 -0.04 2.01 -3.67
N SER A 28 -1.06 1.56 -4.41
CA SER A 28 -2.41 2.13 -4.35
C SER A 28 -3.04 2.04 -2.96
N ALA A 29 -2.78 0.94 -2.23
CA ALA A 29 -3.24 0.79 -0.87
C ALA A 29 -2.53 1.74 0.10
N ILE A 30 -1.19 1.85 0.04
CA ILE A 30 -0.45 2.73 0.95
C ILE A 30 -0.68 4.23 0.65
N THR A 31 -0.98 4.60 -0.60
CA THR A 31 -1.37 5.98 -0.94
C THR A 31 -2.85 6.25 -0.70
N THR A 32 -3.62 5.25 -0.25
CA THR A 32 -5.08 5.33 -0.09
C THR A 32 -5.83 5.69 -1.38
N THR A 33 -5.23 5.38 -2.54
CA THR A 33 -5.84 5.59 -3.86
C THR A 33 -7.01 4.63 -4.09
N GLY A 34 -6.92 3.40 -3.58
CA GLY A 34 -8.01 2.43 -3.58
C GLY A 34 -8.34 1.81 -4.95
N GLN A 35 -7.48 2.00 -5.95
CA GLN A 35 -7.59 1.36 -7.26
C GLN A 35 -6.80 0.05 -7.31
N GLY A 36 -7.40 -1.01 -7.85
CA GLY A 36 -6.77 -2.32 -8.02
C GLY A 36 -6.51 -2.63 -9.49
N ALA A 37 -5.36 -3.19 -9.81
CA ALA A 37 -4.95 -3.72 -11.11
C ALA A 37 -5.32 -5.21 -11.30
N GLY A 38 -6.12 -5.79 -10.39
CA GLY A 38 -6.68 -7.13 -10.52
C GLY A 38 -6.04 -8.19 -9.61
N THR A 39 -5.04 -7.83 -8.82
CA THR A 39 -4.41 -8.72 -7.81
C THR A 39 -5.24 -8.79 -6.53
N VAL A 40 -5.77 -7.66 -6.08
CA VAL A 40 -6.75 -7.59 -4.98
C VAL A 40 -8.14 -7.90 -5.56
N SER A 41 -8.63 -9.12 -5.30
CA SER A 41 -9.93 -9.62 -5.74
C SER A 41 -10.67 -10.28 -4.56
N ALA A 42 -11.97 -10.53 -4.70
CA ALA A 42 -12.77 -11.24 -3.70
C ALA A 42 -12.25 -12.68 -3.41
N ALA A 43 -11.47 -13.25 -4.33
CA ALA A 43 -10.80 -14.54 -4.17
C ALA A 43 -9.45 -14.45 -3.43
N LEU A 44 -9.00 -13.26 -3.03
CA LEU A 44 -7.75 -13.07 -2.32
C LEU A 44 -7.84 -13.68 -0.92
N SER A 45 -6.76 -14.33 -0.47
CA SER A 45 -6.72 -14.94 0.86
C SER A 45 -7.09 -13.91 1.96
N PRO A 46 -7.86 -14.30 2.99
CA PRO A 46 -8.30 -13.38 4.05
C PRO A 46 -7.12 -12.68 4.75
N THR A 47 -5.99 -13.37 4.89
CA THR A 47 -4.75 -12.82 5.45
C THR A 47 -4.23 -11.65 4.64
N MET A 48 -4.17 -11.77 3.31
CA MET A 48 -3.71 -10.68 2.45
C MET A 48 -4.69 -9.50 2.46
N THR A 49 -6.00 -9.76 2.48
CA THR A 49 -7.01 -8.70 2.59
C THR A 49 -6.83 -7.87 3.86
N ILE A 50 -6.53 -8.52 4.99
CA ILE A 50 -6.21 -7.84 6.25
C ILE A 50 -4.94 -6.98 6.09
N ILE A 51 -3.87 -7.52 5.48
CA ILE A 51 -2.62 -6.77 5.26
C ILE A 51 -2.86 -5.53 4.39
N PHE A 52 -3.62 -5.66 3.29
CA PHE A 52 -3.99 -4.53 2.45
C PHE A 52 -4.86 -3.50 3.19
N GLY A 53 -5.74 -3.93 4.09
CA GLY A 53 -6.48 -3.04 5.00
C GLY A 53 -5.56 -2.27 5.96
N PHE A 54 -4.58 -2.95 6.56
CA PHE A 54 -3.57 -2.32 7.41
C PHE A 54 -2.68 -1.34 6.63
N LEU A 55 -2.32 -1.65 5.39
CA LEU A 55 -1.58 -0.74 4.50
C LEU A 55 -2.33 0.58 4.29
N MET A 56 -3.65 0.53 4.09
CA MET A 56 -4.46 1.74 3.93
C MET A 56 -4.49 2.61 5.20
N ILE A 57 -4.48 1.99 6.38
CA ILE A 57 -4.41 2.71 7.66
C ILE A 57 -3.01 3.35 7.83
N LEU A 58 -1.95 2.59 7.57
CA LEU A 58 -0.56 3.06 7.65
C LEU A 58 -0.28 4.21 6.68
N GLY A 59 -0.85 4.13 5.48
CA GLY A 59 -0.77 5.20 4.48
C GLY A 59 -1.23 6.55 5.00
N ARG A 60 -2.35 6.58 5.73
CA ARG A 60 -2.91 7.79 6.33
C ARG A 60 -2.02 8.36 7.45
N ILE A 61 -1.41 7.50 8.26
CA ILE A 61 -0.49 7.91 9.33
C ILE A 61 0.78 8.53 8.73
N GLU A 62 1.32 7.94 7.66
CA GLU A 62 2.52 8.43 7.00
C GLU A 62 2.31 9.83 6.41
N ILE A 63 1.15 10.09 5.78
CA ILE A 63 0.81 11.42 5.24
C ILE A 63 0.68 12.47 6.36
N ILE A 64 -0.02 12.15 7.45
CA ILE A 64 -0.21 13.11 8.57
C ILE A 64 1.13 13.50 9.20
N LEU A 65 2.05 12.54 9.38
CA LEU A 65 3.39 12.81 9.91
C LEU A 65 4.24 13.67 8.96
N LEU A 66 4.20 13.39 7.66
CA LEU A 66 4.89 14.22 6.65
C LEU A 66 4.33 15.64 6.65
N VAL A 67 3.01 15.78 6.68
CA VAL A 67 2.33 17.08 6.77
C VAL A 67 2.79 17.85 8.01
N TYR A 68 2.82 17.22 9.18
CA TYR A 68 3.28 17.86 10.43
C TYR A 68 4.77 18.24 10.40
N MET A 69 5.62 17.47 9.71
CA MET A 69 7.05 17.76 9.59
C MET A 69 7.35 18.95 8.66
N PHE A 70 6.60 19.08 7.56
CA PHE A 70 6.88 20.08 6.52
C PHE A 70 6.07 21.38 6.64
N ILE A 71 4.84 21.34 7.18
CA ILE A 71 4.03 22.56 7.39
C ILE A 71 4.71 23.65 8.23
N PRO A 72 5.38 23.37 9.38
CA PRO A 72 5.97 24.45 10.18
C PRO A 72 7.11 25.20 9.48
N LYS A 73 7.66 24.66 8.38
CA LYS A 73 8.72 25.31 7.58
C LYS A 73 8.22 26.18 6.43
N LEU A 74 6.91 26.18 6.13
CA LEU A 74 6.32 26.95 5.02
C LEU A 74 5.70 28.29 5.44
N MET A 75 5.66 28.58 6.75
CA MET A 75 5.11 29.82 7.31
C MET A 75 6.19 30.85 7.73
N ASN A 76 7.44 30.61 7.34
CA ASN A 76 8.54 31.59 7.35
C ASN A 76 9.05 31.79 5.91
#